data_AF-A0A538HYX4-F1
#
_entry.id   AF-A0A538HYX4-F1
#
_cell.length_a   1.000
_cell.length_b   1.000
_cell.length_c   1.000
_cell.angle_alpha   90.00
_cell.angle_beta   90.00
_cell.angle_gamma   90.00
#
_symmetry.space_group_name_H-M   'P 1'
#
loop_
_entity.id
_entity.type
_entity.pdbx_description
1 polymer ?
#
loop_
_entity_poly.entity_id
_entity_poly.type
_entity_poly.pdbx_seq_one_letter_code
_entity_poly.pdbx_strand_id
1 'polypeptide(L)'
;MGARPPAPDERAVSPERRRILVVDDDAGLRLLLRTTLTADAFVVEEAVSAEEAAEIARFWAPAVVILDVGLPGKDGLAFSRELKETP
;
A
#
# COMPACT_ATOMS: atom_id res chain seq x y z
N MET A 1 6.31 41.83 3.87
CA MET A 1 5.26 41.07 3.17
C MET A 1 5.97 40.16 2.17
N GLY A 2 6.47 39.01 2.66
CA GLY A 2 7.21 38.05 1.83
C GLY A 2 6.23 37.03 1.25
N ALA A 3 6.31 36.78 -0.06
CA ALA A 3 5.51 35.73 -0.69
C ALA A 3 5.82 34.38 -0.03
N ARG A 4 4.78 33.66 0.40
CA ARG A 4 4.90 32.28 0.89
C ARG A 4 5.47 31.43 -0.27
N PRO A 5 6.50 30.60 -0.05
CA PRO A 5 6.94 29.67 -1.08
C PRO A 5 5.74 28.80 -1.53
N PRO A 6 5.65 28.45 -2.82
CA PRO A 6 4.60 27.56 -3.29
C PRO A 6 4.66 26.26 -2.48
N ALA A 7 3.50 25.77 -2.05
CA ALA A 7 3.40 24.48 -1.37
C ALA A 7 4.03 23.40 -2.26
N PRO A 8 4.65 22.35 -1.68
CA PRO A 8 5.20 21.27 -2.48
C PRO A 8 4.05 20.60 -3.23
N ASP A 9 3.92 21.00 -4.48
CA ASP A 9 3.50 20.18 -5.59
C ASP A 9 2.12 19.52 -5.48
N GLU A 10 1.09 20.28 -5.86
CA GLU A 10 -0.21 19.77 -6.33
C GLU A 10 -0.08 19.01 -7.68
N ARG A 11 1.04 18.28 -7.92
CA ARG A 11 1.14 17.35 -9.06
C ARG A 11 0.02 16.34 -8.84
N ALA A 12 -1.01 16.44 -9.68
CA ALA A 12 -2.13 15.52 -9.72
C ALA A 12 -1.62 14.09 -9.47
N VAL A 13 -2.02 13.50 -8.34
CA VAL A 13 -1.64 12.12 -8.02
C VAL A 13 -2.27 11.26 -9.11
N SER A 14 -1.44 10.73 -10.01
CA SER A 14 -1.92 9.90 -11.11
C SER A 14 -2.64 8.67 -10.54
N PRO A 15 -3.60 8.07 -11.27
CA PRO A 15 -4.39 6.95 -10.76
C PRO A 15 -3.53 5.79 -10.27
N GLU A 16 -2.41 5.50 -10.95
CA GLU A 16 -1.44 4.49 -10.50
C GLU A 16 -0.73 4.86 -9.17
N ARG A 17 -0.50 6.15 -8.88
CA ARG A 17 0.09 6.61 -7.60
C ARG A 17 -0.90 6.58 -6.42
N ARG A 18 -2.16 6.24 -6.65
CA ARG A 18 -3.19 6.12 -5.60
C ARG A 18 -3.46 4.69 -5.16
N ARG A 19 -2.75 3.70 -5.70
CA ARG A 19 -2.95 2.28 -5.41
C ARG A 19 -2.17 1.88 -4.17
N ILE A 20 -2.88 1.42 -3.14
CA ILE A 20 -2.29 0.91 -1.90
C ILE A 20 -2.70 -0.55 -1.73
N LEU A 21 -1.73 -1.43 -1.51
CA LEU A 21 -1.97 -2.82 -1.12
C LEU A 21 -1.80 -2.95 0.39
N VAL A 22 -2.82 -3.43 1.09
CA VAL A 22 -2.78 -3.72 2.53
C VAL A 22 -2.63 -5.24 2.72
N VAL A 23 -1.61 -5.66 3.46
CA VAL A 23 -1.27 -7.07 3.70
C VAL A 23 -1.23 -7.32 5.20
N ASP A 24 -2.22 -8.03 5.70
CA ASP A 24 -2.41 -8.29 7.13
C ASP A 24 -3.38 -9.47 7.28
N ASP A 25 -3.22 -10.38 8.24
CA ASP A 25 -4.17 -11.48 8.44
C ASP A 25 -5.40 -11.07 9.27
N ASP A 26 -5.34 -9.97 10.03
CA ASP A 26 -6.45 -9.43 10.81
C ASP A 26 -7.46 -8.67 9.92
N ALA A 27 -8.65 -9.25 9.78
CA ALA A 27 -9.72 -8.67 8.96
C ALA A 27 -10.25 -7.32 9.48
N GLY A 28 -10.19 -7.08 10.79
CA GLY A 28 -10.62 -5.83 11.41
C GLY A 28 -9.66 -4.69 11.09
N LEU A 29 -8.36 -4.93 11.16
CA LEU A 29 -7.33 -3.96 10.78
C LEU A 29 -7.37 -3.64 9.29
N ARG A 30 -7.51 -4.67 8.43
CA ARG A 30 -7.70 -4.45 6.98
C ARG A 30 -8.92 -3.57 6.70
N LEU A 31 -10.07 -3.86 7.32
CA LEU A 31 -11.29 -3.06 7.16
C LEU A 31 -11.10 -1.61 7.61
N LEU A 32 -10.43 -1.38 8.75
CA LEU A 32 -10.12 -0.05 9.26
C LEU A 32 -9.26 0.73 8.25
N LEU A 33 -8.17 0.12 7.78
CA LEU A 33 -7.25 0.75 6.83
C LEU A 33 -7.94 1.04 5.50
N ARG A 34 -8.65 0.06 4.92
CA ARG A 34 -9.43 0.25 3.69
C ARG A 34 -10.42 1.39 3.82
N THR A 35 -11.18 1.45 4.90
CA THR A 35 -12.19 2.52 5.12
C THR A 35 -11.53 3.89 5.23
N THR A 36 -10.40 3.98 5.95
CA THR A 36 -9.68 5.24 6.15
C THR A 36 -9.04 5.72 4.85
N LEU A 37 -8.32 4.84 4.15
CA LEU A 37 -7.57 5.20 2.93
C LEU A 37 -8.51 5.47 1.74
N THR A 38 -9.61 4.73 1.61
CA THR A 38 -10.59 5.01 0.54
C THR A 38 -11.31 6.33 0.75
N ALA A 39 -11.50 6.78 2.01
CA ALA A 39 -12.04 8.11 2.30
C ALA A 39 -11.12 9.23 1.81
N ASP A 40 -9.80 8.99 1.79
CA ASP A 40 -8.78 9.90 1.24
C ASP A 40 -8.55 9.70 -0.27
N ALA A 41 -9.48 9.03 -0.96
CA ALA A 41 -9.48 8.78 -2.41
C ALA A 41 -8.30 7.92 -2.92
N PHE A 42 -7.73 7.06 -2.07
CA PHE A 42 -6.89 5.95 -2.49
C PHE A 42 -7.73 4.78 -3.01
N VAL A 43 -7.16 4.01 -3.93
CA VAL A 43 -7.70 2.71 -4.33
C VAL A 43 -6.96 1.66 -3.52
N VAL A 44 -7.68 0.78 -2.84
CA VAL A 44 -7.10 -0.18 -1.90
C VAL A 44 -7.45 -1.59 -2.35
N GLU A 45 -6.43 -2.44 -2.46
CA GLU A 45 -6.56 -3.90 -2.51
C GLU A 45 -6.06 -4.49 -1.18
N GLU A 46 -6.56 -5.66 -0.84
CA GLU A 46 -6.29 -6.35 0.42
C GLU A 46 -5.71 -7.74 0.15
N ALA A 47 -4.78 -8.18 0.99
CA ALA A 47 -4.25 -9.53 1.00
C ALA A 47 -4.13 -10.05 2.44
N VAL A 48 -4.37 -11.34 2.64
CA VAL A 48 -4.28 -12.00 3.96
C VAL A 48 -2.99 -12.79 4.14
N SER A 49 -2.24 -12.99 3.06
CA SER A 49 -0.95 -13.66 3.07
C SER A 49 0.05 -12.99 2.13
N ALA A 50 1.32 -13.31 2.31
CA ALA A 50 2.38 -12.80 1.45
C ALA A 50 2.29 -13.39 0.02
N GLU A 51 1.78 -14.60 -0.16
CA GLU A 51 1.57 -15.22 -1.47
C GLU A 51 0.47 -14.49 -2.25
N GLU A 52 -0.66 -14.21 -1.61
CA GLU A 52 -1.74 -13.42 -2.22
C GLU A 52 -1.26 -12.00 -2.54
N ALA A 53 -0.51 -11.37 -1.62
CA ALA A 53 0.07 -10.06 -1.83
C ALA A 53 1.05 -10.03 -3.01
N ALA A 54 1.84 -11.09 -3.21
CA ALA A 54 2.78 -11.17 -4.33
C ALA A 54 2.04 -11.23 -5.68
N GLU A 55 0.98 -12.01 -5.77
CA GLU A 55 0.14 -12.10 -6.97
C GLU A 55 -0.54 -10.75 -7.26
N ILE A 56 -1.15 -10.12 -6.25
CA ILE A 56 -1.79 -8.81 -6.42
C ILE A 56 -0.76 -7.77 -6.82
N ALA A 57 0.39 -7.69 -6.13
CA ALA A 57 1.43 -6.71 -6.42
C ALA A 57 1.93 -6.81 -7.87
N ARG A 58 2.11 -8.04 -8.36
CA ARG A 58 2.59 -8.32 -9.73
C ARG A 58 1.66 -7.79 -10.82
N PHE A 59 0.35 -7.90 -10.66
CA PHE A 59 -0.61 -7.52 -11.70
C PHE A 59 -1.20 -6.12 -11.49
N TRP A 60 -1.37 -5.71 -10.23
CA TRP A 60 -2.04 -4.46 -9.88
C TRP A 60 -1.08 -3.29 -9.70
N ALA A 61 0.23 -3.57 -9.53
CA ALA A 61 1.31 -2.59 -9.40
C ALA A 61 0.99 -1.48 -8.39
N PRO A 62 0.87 -1.82 -7.09
CA PRO A 62 0.62 -0.83 -6.03
C PRO A 62 1.78 0.16 -5.93
N ALA A 63 1.46 1.43 -5.67
CA ALA A 63 2.46 2.45 -5.41
C ALA A 63 3.00 2.37 -3.97
N VAL A 64 2.19 1.86 -3.04
CA VAL A 64 2.54 1.66 -1.64
C VAL A 64 2.01 0.30 -1.17
N VAL A 65 2.81 -0.40 -0.37
CA VAL A 65 2.38 -1.61 0.34
C VAL A 65 2.45 -1.33 1.83
N ILE A 66 1.35 -1.54 2.54
CA ILE A 66 1.27 -1.56 4.00
C ILE A 66 1.29 -3.04 4.40
N LEU A 67 2.35 -3.47 5.08
CA LEU A 67 2.62 -4.88 5.35
C LEU A 67 2.79 -5.13 6.84
N ASP A 68 2.03 -6.08 7.37
CA ASP A 68 2.28 -6.61 8.70
C ASP A 68 3.59 -7.41 8.73
N VAL A 69 4.39 -7.20 9.78
CA VAL A 69 5.63 -7.94 10.00
C VAL A 69 5.34 -9.29 10.67
N GLY A 70 4.24 -9.40 11.41
CA GLY A 70 3.82 -10.57 12.17
C GLY A 70 3.09 -11.66 11.38
N LEU A 71 3.03 -11.54 10.06
CA LEU A 71 2.26 -12.43 9.19
C LEU A 71 2.60 -13.92 9.41
N PRO A 72 1.59 -14.80 9.59
CA PRO A 72 1.82 -16.22 9.77
C PRO A 72 2.40 -16.85 8.48
N GLY A 73 3.37 -17.75 8.66
CA GLY A 73 3.94 -18.55 7.56
C GLY A 73 5.11 -17.91 6.80
N LYS A 74 5.23 -16.57 6.76
CA LYS A 74 6.34 -15.88 6.09
C LYS A 74 6.79 -14.64 6.85
N ASP A 75 8.10 -14.45 6.96
CA ASP A 75 8.69 -13.24 7.55
C ASP A 75 8.37 -12.02 6.66
N GLY A 76 7.53 -11.09 7.17
CA GLY A 76 7.12 -9.89 6.45
C GLY A 76 8.30 -9.00 6.04
N LEU A 77 9.41 -8.99 6.77
CA LEU A 77 10.60 -8.23 6.38
C LEU A 77 11.32 -8.88 5.19
N ALA A 78 11.38 -10.20 5.15
CA ALA A 78 11.91 -10.93 4.00
C ALA A 78 11.02 -10.69 2.76
N PHE A 79 9.71 -10.78 2.93
CA PHE A 79 8.76 -10.49 1.86
C PHE A 79 8.87 -9.04 1.33
N SER A 80 9.04 -8.05 2.21
CA SER A 80 9.26 -6.66 1.80
C SER A 80 10.51 -6.49 0.93
N ARG A 81 11.57 -7.28 1.17
CA ARG A 81 12.77 -7.29 0.33
C ARG A 81 12.48 -7.89 -1.05
N GLU A 82 11.80 -9.03 -1.09
CA GLU A 82 11.39 -9.69 -2.35
C GLU A 82 10.52 -8.77 -3.23
N LEU A 83 9.58 -8.04 -2.62
CA LEU A 83 8.74 -7.07 -3.33
C LEU A 83 9.54 -5.92 -3.96
N LYS A 84 10.66 -5.52 -3.36
CA LYS A 84 11.51 -4.43 -3.89
C LYS A 84 12.45 -4.88 -4.99
N GLU A 85 12.80 -6.17 -5.00
CA GLU A 85 13.64 -6.77 -6.03
C GLU A 85 12.85 -7.07 -7.32
N THR A 86 11.52 -7.07 -7.23
CA THR A 86 10.62 -7.28 -8.37
C THR A 86 10.12 -5.92 -8.88
N PRO A 87 10.52 -5.48 -10.09
CA PRO A 87 10.18 -4.16 -10.63
C PRO A 87 8.72 -3.99 -11.04
#